data_AF-A0A955DZ76-F1
#
_entry.id   AF-A0A955DZ76-F1
#
_cell.length_a   1.000
_cell.length_b   1.000
_cell.length_c   1.000
_cell.angle_alpha   90.00
_cell.angle_beta   90.00
_cell.angle_gamma   90.00
#
_symmetry.space_group_name_H-M   'P 1'
#
loop_
_entity.id
_entity.type
_entity.pdbx_description
1 polymer ?
#
loop_
_entity_poly.entity_id
_entity_poly.type
_entity_poly.pdbx_seq_one_letter_code
_entity_poly.pdbx_strand_id
1 'polypeptide(L)'
;MRVNLLERGDAGVAYEAGGDHEQLTRRELMHADTIINRQDIELHAIELIANKSQNPNYTKNVEFYKNDARTALFEALTASGHLSVVESERTTLEEIHKIMLGVLISGWSDNLPEFEKRRRFQEICEELTTQEFEKKVARGELPKDMQIATVSDYLTTTSEKQAITLGYRPYNKKGMIRSVKLVDHGDGTYTRLTEQISRSNADACETERFFARHKIHTRNGLTADVRVLGTQTIYSELDITEGVVGLMRRLDRFSGNNIRYGEVINDSQIDYSQLREESARREDEAECYIERLAEYTKLIDNKLHTGEINSVQHNELLQKEILNILRAICTMRPDYAKDCFGEDAHKTYQTAAQMAASGDATGAAGHIESNSNLEKTVTLCGMSISEKEAAQKGVQTDNLATLLKYGMEKFKTRTGRCRVPECPSPKPTDVGPCDVCMIYCQPRFDKGHNISKIARSYRAIKKIAKSAIKKSTSNIYWPFSFNKSSKHENIK
;
A
#
# COMPACT_ATOMS: atom_id res chain seq x y z
N MET A 1 26.66 0.52 -27.38
CA MET A 1 25.95 -0.63 -27.99
C MET A 1 25.62 -0.24 -29.42
N ARG A 2 26.17 -0.91 -30.45
CA ARG A 2 25.72 -0.72 -31.85
C ARG A 2 24.51 -1.62 -32.05
N VAL A 3 23.33 -1.03 -32.20
CA VAL A 3 22.10 -1.76 -32.49
C VAL A 3 21.89 -1.72 -34.00
N ASN A 4 21.78 -2.89 -34.61
CA ASN A 4 21.48 -3.04 -36.03
C ASN A 4 20.06 -2.52 -36.30
N LEU A 5 19.99 -1.46 -37.09
CA LEU A 5 18.78 -0.99 -37.77
C LEU A 5 18.37 -2.05 -38.79
N LEU A 6 17.23 -2.71 -38.56
CA LEU A 6 16.52 -3.44 -39.61
C LEU A 6 15.21 -2.70 -39.88
N GLU A 7 15.19 -2.14 -41.08
CA GLU A 7 14.09 -1.44 -41.74
C GLU A 7 12.78 -2.25 -41.68
N ARG A 8 11.70 -1.61 -41.23
CA ARG A 8 10.33 -1.98 -41.61
C ARG A 8 9.48 -0.72 -41.80
N GLY A 9 9.36 -0.35 -43.07
CA GLY A 9 8.17 0.16 -43.75
C GLY A 9 7.30 1.19 -43.02
N ASP A 10 7.49 2.45 -43.39
CA ASP A 10 6.52 3.52 -43.23
C ASP A 10 5.14 3.14 -43.80
N ALA A 11 4.12 3.23 -42.96
CA ALA A 11 2.75 3.48 -43.38
C ALA A 11 2.19 4.57 -42.47
N GLY A 12 2.56 5.82 -42.77
CA GLY A 12 1.94 7.00 -42.17
C GLY A 12 0.49 7.08 -42.59
N VAL A 13 -0.42 6.86 -41.64
CA VAL A 13 -1.84 7.21 -41.80
C VAL A 13 -2.01 8.59 -41.20
N ALA A 14 -2.35 9.56 -42.05
CA ALA A 14 -2.77 10.89 -41.63
C ALA A 14 -4.10 10.77 -40.85
N TYR A 15 -4.10 11.18 -39.59
CA TYR A 15 -5.30 11.20 -38.75
C TYR A 15 -6.01 12.55 -38.94
N GLU A 16 -7.17 12.52 -39.59
CA GLU A 16 -8.08 13.67 -39.70
C GLU A 16 -8.82 13.86 -38.38
N ALA A 17 -8.61 15.04 -37.76
CA ALA A 17 -9.24 15.47 -36.52
C ALA A 17 -10.75 15.70 -36.73
N GLY A 18 -11.59 14.71 -36.40
CA GLY A 18 -13.04 14.93 -36.39
C GLY A 18 -13.91 13.69 -36.14
N GLY A 19 -13.39 12.48 -36.34
CA GLY A 19 -14.18 11.23 -36.24
C GLY A 19 -13.87 10.29 -35.06
N ASP A 20 -12.76 10.50 -34.34
CA ASP A 20 -12.19 9.47 -33.44
C ASP A 20 -12.67 9.49 -31.97
N HIS A 21 -13.36 10.54 -31.52
CA HIS A 21 -13.86 10.59 -30.14
C HIS A 21 -14.91 9.48 -29.85
N GLU A 22 -15.66 9.05 -30.87
CA GLU A 22 -16.66 7.99 -30.75
C GLU A 22 -16.08 6.57 -30.89
N GLN A 23 -14.84 6.43 -31.41
CA GLN A 23 -14.14 5.14 -31.49
C GLN A 23 -13.27 4.86 -30.25
N LEU A 24 -12.71 5.90 -29.62
CA LEU A 24 -11.96 5.81 -28.37
C LEU A 24 -12.82 5.28 -27.19
N THR A 25 -14.14 5.47 -27.25
CA THR A 25 -15.11 5.12 -26.19
C THR A 25 -15.73 3.71 -26.35
N ARG A 26 -15.31 2.89 -27.32
CA ARG A 26 -15.87 1.54 -27.54
C ARG A 26 -15.05 0.39 -26.95
N ARG A 27 -13.88 0.65 -26.36
CA ARG A 27 -13.04 -0.38 -25.74
C ARG A 27 -12.84 -0.07 -24.27
N GLU A 28 -13.25 -0.99 -23.40
CA GLU A 28 -13.02 -0.88 -21.94
C GLU A 28 -11.54 -0.67 -21.59
N LEU A 29 -10.61 -1.16 -22.41
CA LEU A 29 -9.16 -1.00 -22.26
C LEU A 29 -8.50 -0.73 -23.62
N MET A 30 -7.64 0.28 -23.67
CA MET A 30 -6.85 0.67 -24.83
C MET A 30 -5.36 0.52 -24.54
N HIS A 31 -4.55 0.16 -25.54
CA HIS A 31 -3.10 0.13 -25.40
C HIS A 31 -2.51 1.55 -25.52
N ALA A 32 -1.60 1.96 -24.64
CA ALA A 32 -1.06 3.32 -24.64
C ALA A 32 -0.36 3.70 -25.96
N ASP A 33 0.33 2.75 -26.60
CA ASP A 33 1.03 2.98 -27.87
C ASP A 33 0.10 3.31 -29.05
N THR A 34 -1.23 3.19 -28.88
CA THR A 34 -2.19 3.62 -29.91
C THR A 34 -2.24 5.14 -30.06
N ILE A 35 -1.83 5.89 -29.03
CA ILE A 35 -1.91 7.36 -29.01
C ILE A 35 -0.59 8.03 -28.58
N ILE A 36 0.36 7.28 -28.03
CA ILE A 36 1.68 7.77 -27.61
C ILE A 36 2.75 7.03 -28.40
N ASN A 37 3.68 7.76 -29.02
CA ASN A 37 4.75 7.14 -29.80
C ASN A 37 5.81 6.54 -28.89
N ARG A 38 5.81 5.20 -28.78
CA ARG A 38 6.76 4.49 -27.92
C ARG A 38 8.23 4.65 -28.35
N GLN A 39 8.52 4.78 -29.64
CA GLN A 39 9.90 4.91 -30.10
C GLN A 39 10.51 6.22 -29.60
N ASP A 40 9.73 7.31 -29.64
CA ASP A 40 10.16 8.61 -29.12
C ASP A 40 10.40 8.56 -27.61
N ILE A 41 9.54 7.85 -26.88
CA ILE A 41 9.70 7.61 -25.43
C ILE A 41 11.01 6.87 -25.12
N GLU A 42 11.33 5.81 -25.86
CA GLU A 42 12.55 5.03 -25.64
C GLU A 42 13.81 5.80 -25.99
N LEU A 43 13.80 6.58 -27.07
CA LEU A 43 14.90 7.46 -27.43
C LEU A 43 15.14 8.50 -26.33
N HIS A 44 14.07 9.13 -25.84
CA HIS A 44 14.16 10.09 -24.74
C HIS A 44 14.69 9.45 -23.45
N ALA A 45 14.24 8.23 -23.11
CA ALA A 45 14.77 7.49 -21.95
C ALA A 45 16.28 7.22 -22.07
N ILE A 46 16.75 6.83 -23.26
CA ILE A 46 18.18 6.61 -23.53
C ILE A 46 18.98 7.89 -23.32
N GLU A 47 18.48 9.02 -23.83
CA GLU A 47 19.12 10.34 -23.67
C GLU A 47 19.20 10.76 -22.21
N LEU A 48 18.12 10.57 -21.44
CA LEU A 48 18.07 10.91 -20.01
C LEU A 48 19.04 10.06 -19.18
N ILE A 49 19.13 8.75 -19.46
CA ILE A 49 20.08 7.86 -18.79
C ILE A 49 21.52 8.25 -19.13
N ALA A 50 21.80 8.57 -20.41
CA ALA A 50 23.12 9.01 -20.85
C ALA A 50 23.55 10.32 -20.17
N ASN A 51 22.60 11.23 -19.92
CA ASN A 51 22.83 12.54 -19.30
C ASN A 51 22.49 12.57 -17.80
N LYS A 52 22.39 11.41 -17.12
CA LYS A 52 21.95 11.32 -15.72
C LYS A 52 22.78 12.17 -14.74
N SER A 53 24.05 12.42 -15.04
CA SER A 53 24.93 13.27 -14.23
C SER A 53 24.62 14.77 -14.34
N GLN A 54 23.87 15.17 -15.36
CA GLN A 54 23.43 16.55 -15.61
C GLN A 54 21.99 16.79 -15.19
N ASN A 55 21.26 15.75 -14.75
CA ASN A 55 19.88 15.95 -14.32
C ASN A 55 19.84 16.81 -13.06
N PRO A 56 19.00 17.86 -13.04
CA PRO A 56 18.94 18.79 -11.93
C PRO A 56 18.55 18.04 -10.65
N ASN A 57 19.14 18.45 -9.52
CA ASN A 57 18.65 18.07 -8.21
C ASN A 57 17.13 18.34 -8.15
N TYR A 58 16.34 17.29 -7.98
CA TYR A 58 14.95 17.43 -7.59
C TYR A 58 14.92 17.50 -6.06
N THR A 59 14.01 18.31 -5.52
CA THR A 59 13.86 18.46 -4.07
C THR A 59 12.60 17.73 -3.66
N LYS A 60 12.75 16.67 -2.85
CA LYS A 60 11.61 16.02 -2.19
C LYS A 60 11.02 16.97 -1.14
N ASN A 61 9.75 17.33 -1.27
CA ASN A 61 9.00 18.03 -0.24
C ASN A 61 8.60 17.05 0.89
N VAL A 62 7.98 17.58 1.95
CA VAL A 62 7.58 16.76 3.11
C VAL A 62 6.54 15.70 2.72
N GLU A 63 5.58 16.04 1.87
CA GLU A 63 4.53 15.12 1.46
C GLU A 63 5.08 13.96 0.63
N PHE A 64 6.10 14.20 -0.18
CA PHE A 64 6.80 13.19 -0.94
C PHE A 64 7.43 12.13 -0.02
N TYR A 65 8.11 12.55 1.05
CA TYR A 65 8.67 11.60 2.03
C TYR A 65 7.59 10.80 2.76
N LYS A 66 6.43 11.41 3.05
CA LYS A 66 5.29 10.70 3.65
C LYS A 66 4.71 9.66 2.69
N ASN A 67 4.55 10.00 1.42
CA ASN A 67 4.06 9.08 0.39
C ASN A 67 5.02 7.91 0.13
N ASP A 68 6.34 8.18 0.08
CA ASP A 68 7.39 7.15 0.00
C ASP A 68 7.30 6.21 1.21
N ALA A 69 7.21 6.76 2.42
CA ALA A 69 7.11 5.99 3.67
C ALA A 69 5.85 5.12 3.72
N ARG A 70 4.68 5.69 3.35
CA ARG A 70 3.40 4.97 3.28
C ARG A 70 3.49 3.80 2.32
N THR A 71 3.98 4.04 1.11
CA THR A 71 4.16 3.00 0.10
C THR A 71 5.09 1.89 0.61
N ALA A 72 6.28 2.26 1.12
CA ALA A 72 7.25 1.30 1.61
C ALA A 72 6.70 0.41 2.76
N LEU A 73 6.01 1.01 3.73
CA LEU A 73 5.46 0.28 4.86
C LEU A 73 4.32 -0.66 4.43
N PHE A 74 3.34 -0.15 3.68
CA PHE A 74 2.17 -0.96 3.33
C PHE A 74 2.42 -2.00 2.25
N GLU A 75 3.43 -1.79 1.40
CA GLU A 75 3.96 -2.84 0.54
C GLU A 75 4.61 -3.99 1.35
N ALA A 76 5.20 -3.71 2.51
CA ALA A 76 5.72 -4.76 3.38
C ALA A 76 4.60 -5.42 4.22
N LEU A 77 3.72 -4.62 4.82
CA LEU A 77 2.71 -5.09 5.78
C LEU A 77 1.66 -6.03 5.18
N THR A 78 1.33 -5.85 3.90
CA THR A 78 0.22 -6.58 3.27
C THR A 78 0.75 -7.52 2.19
N ALA A 79 0.33 -8.77 2.22
CA ALA A 79 0.72 -9.74 1.19
C ALA A 79 -0.06 -9.43 -0.09
N SER A 80 -1.37 -9.21 0.06
CA SER A 80 -2.32 -8.94 -1.01
C SER A 80 -3.41 -7.97 -0.53
N GLY A 81 -4.03 -7.23 -1.46
CA GLY A 81 -5.27 -6.50 -1.15
C GLY A 81 -5.09 -5.29 -0.24
N HIS A 82 -4.11 -4.45 -0.54
CA HIS A 82 -4.03 -3.09 -0.02
C HIS A 82 -3.98 -2.11 -1.17
N LEU A 83 -4.76 -1.04 -1.07
CA LEU A 83 -4.73 0.08 -1.98
C LEU A 83 -4.02 1.25 -1.30
N SER A 84 -2.88 1.67 -1.84
CA SER A 84 -2.28 2.95 -1.48
C SER A 84 -2.70 4.03 -2.48
N VAL A 85 -2.96 5.23 -1.96
CA VAL A 85 -3.31 6.41 -2.75
C VAL A 85 -2.28 7.49 -2.47
N VAL A 86 -1.62 7.95 -3.54
CA VAL A 86 -0.58 8.98 -3.49
C VAL A 86 -1.04 10.15 -4.33
N GLU A 87 -1.12 11.31 -3.68
CA GLU A 87 -1.43 12.58 -4.34
C GLU A 87 -0.17 13.43 -4.38
N SER A 88 0.17 13.94 -5.57
CA SER A 88 1.20 14.96 -5.68
C SER A 88 0.71 16.27 -5.04
N GLU A 89 1.63 17.09 -4.55
CA GLU A 89 1.29 18.48 -4.24
C GLU A 89 0.70 19.16 -5.48
N ARG A 90 -0.25 20.08 -5.24
CA ARG A 90 -0.84 20.90 -6.29
C ARG A 90 0.22 21.86 -6.83
N THR A 91 0.69 21.61 -8.05
CA THR A 91 1.79 22.35 -8.67
C THR A 91 1.66 22.36 -10.19
N THR A 92 2.65 22.88 -10.92
CA THR A 92 2.67 22.82 -12.39
C THR A 92 2.93 21.41 -12.88
N LEU A 93 2.47 21.09 -14.09
CA LEU A 93 2.66 19.77 -14.67
C LEU A 93 4.15 19.42 -14.82
N GLU A 94 4.96 20.42 -15.18
CA GLU A 94 6.41 20.29 -15.34
C GLU A 94 7.11 19.89 -14.04
N GLU A 95 6.67 20.43 -12.90
CA GLU A 95 7.28 20.12 -11.60
C GLU A 95 6.90 18.70 -11.15
N ILE A 96 5.66 18.25 -11.39
CA ILE A 96 5.25 16.85 -11.17
C ILE A 96 6.15 15.91 -11.98
N HIS A 97 6.31 16.20 -13.27
CA HIS A 97 7.10 15.38 -14.20
C HIS A 97 8.57 15.30 -13.80
N LYS A 98 9.14 16.44 -13.40
CA LYS A 98 10.54 16.55 -12.97
C LYS A 98 10.82 15.74 -11.71
N ILE A 99 9.93 15.81 -10.71
CA ILE A 99 10.12 15.08 -9.44
C ILE A 99 10.08 13.56 -9.67
N MET A 100 9.04 13.07 -10.37
CA MET A 100 8.84 11.62 -10.56
C MET A 100 9.94 11.00 -11.42
N LEU A 101 10.32 11.67 -12.52
CA LEU A 101 11.41 11.21 -13.38
C LEU A 101 12.77 11.30 -12.69
N GLY A 102 12.98 12.35 -11.88
CA GLY A 102 14.21 12.53 -11.09
C GLY A 102 14.49 11.34 -10.18
N VAL A 103 13.45 10.84 -9.49
CA VAL A 103 13.56 9.65 -8.62
C VAL A 103 14.00 8.41 -9.40
N LEU A 104 13.36 8.14 -10.54
CA LEU A 104 13.68 6.95 -11.35
C LEU A 104 15.09 7.02 -11.95
N ILE A 105 15.50 8.18 -12.45
CA ILE A 105 16.84 8.36 -13.01
C ILE A 105 17.92 8.26 -11.93
N SER A 106 17.69 8.82 -10.74
CA SER A 106 18.61 8.67 -9.61
C SER A 106 18.75 7.21 -9.15
N GLY A 107 17.71 6.39 -9.34
CA GLY A 107 17.75 4.95 -9.08
C GLY A 107 18.57 4.14 -10.09
N TRP A 108 18.96 4.71 -11.24
CA TRP A 108 19.71 4.00 -12.27
C TRP A 108 21.18 3.80 -11.89
N SER A 109 21.67 2.54 -11.97
CA SER A 109 23.08 2.20 -11.76
C SER A 109 23.61 1.29 -12.87
N ASP A 110 24.82 1.63 -13.38
CA ASP A 110 25.48 0.85 -14.42
C ASP A 110 26.06 -0.47 -13.91
N ASN A 111 26.07 -0.67 -12.59
CA ASN A 111 26.54 -1.90 -11.95
C ASN A 111 25.41 -2.92 -11.70
N LEU A 112 24.16 -2.58 -12.03
CA LEU A 112 23.03 -3.50 -11.86
C LEU A 112 23.15 -4.72 -12.79
N PRO A 113 22.62 -5.89 -12.38
CA PRO A 113 22.43 -7.02 -13.29
C PRO A 113 21.66 -6.60 -14.54
N GLU A 114 22.01 -7.19 -15.68
CA GLU A 114 21.47 -6.78 -16.99
C GLU A 114 19.93 -6.87 -17.06
N PHE A 115 19.30 -7.85 -16.41
CA PHE A 115 17.84 -7.92 -16.37
C PHE A 115 17.21 -6.77 -15.57
N GLU A 116 17.87 -6.34 -14.49
CA GLU A 116 17.40 -5.24 -13.64
C GLU A 116 17.57 -3.91 -14.39
N LYS A 117 18.68 -3.72 -15.13
CA LYS A 117 18.82 -2.56 -16.04
C LYS A 117 17.67 -2.48 -17.04
N ARG A 118 17.30 -3.61 -17.66
CA ARG A 118 16.17 -3.65 -18.59
C ARG A 118 14.86 -3.29 -17.90
N ARG A 119 14.65 -3.76 -16.67
CA ARG A 119 13.47 -3.42 -15.87
C ARG A 119 13.40 -1.93 -15.57
N ARG A 120 14.48 -1.36 -15.01
CA ARG A 120 14.60 0.09 -14.73
C ARG A 120 14.41 0.95 -15.97
N PHE A 121 14.89 0.48 -17.12
CA PHE A 121 14.64 1.15 -18.39
C PHE A 121 13.15 1.19 -18.74
N GLN A 122 12.41 0.10 -18.54
CA GLN A 122 10.96 0.10 -18.76
C GLN A 122 10.23 1.00 -17.75
N GLU A 123 10.62 1.01 -16.48
CA GLU A 123 10.05 1.91 -15.45
C GLU A 123 10.20 3.39 -15.85
N ILE A 124 11.38 3.79 -16.35
CA ILE A 124 11.62 5.15 -16.88
C ILE A 124 10.70 5.43 -18.07
N CYS A 125 10.58 4.48 -19.00
CA CYS A 125 9.75 4.66 -20.17
C CYS A 125 8.24 4.71 -19.83
N GLU A 126 7.76 3.97 -18.83
CA GLU A 126 6.38 4.07 -18.32
C GLU A 126 6.10 5.44 -17.71
N GLU A 127 7.04 5.98 -16.94
CA GLU A 127 6.90 7.34 -16.40
C GLU A 127 6.82 8.35 -17.55
N LEU A 128 7.72 8.29 -18.53
CA LEU A 128 7.67 9.18 -19.69
C LEU A 128 6.36 9.04 -20.50
N THR A 129 5.86 7.81 -20.64
CA THR A 129 4.57 7.55 -21.29
C THR A 129 3.42 8.16 -20.48
N THR A 130 3.48 8.06 -19.14
CA THR A 130 2.53 8.72 -18.23
C THR A 130 2.58 10.24 -18.38
N GLN A 131 3.77 10.82 -18.51
CA GLN A 131 3.94 12.26 -18.72
C GLN A 131 3.32 12.73 -20.04
N GLU A 132 3.51 11.97 -21.13
CA GLU A 132 2.87 12.29 -22.41
C GLU A 132 1.35 12.12 -22.35
N PHE A 133 0.85 11.09 -21.67
CA PHE A 133 -0.59 10.93 -21.39
C PHE A 133 -1.15 12.15 -20.66
N GLU A 134 -0.50 12.61 -19.60
CA GLU A 134 -0.94 13.77 -18.83
C GLU A 134 -0.87 15.08 -19.62
N LYS A 135 0.16 15.28 -20.45
CA LYS A 135 0.23 16.44 -21.37
C LYS A 135 -0.95 16.45 -22.33
N LYS A 136 -1.33 15.28 -22.86
CA LYS A 136 -2.49 15.15 -23.75
C LYS A 136 -3.81 15.46 -23.04
N VAL A 137 -3.99 15.00 -21.80
CA VAL A 137 -5.15 15.37 -20.96
C VAL A 137 -5.17 16.88 -20.69
N ALA A 138 -4.05 17.46 -20.28
CA ALA A 138 -3.94 18.90 -19.98
C ALA A 138 -4.23 19.79 -21.21
N ARG A 139 -3.87 19.34 -22.42
CA ARG A 139 -4.19 20.02 -23.69
C ARG A 139 -5.62 19.78 -24.18
N GLY A 140 -6.38 18.91 -23.52
CA GLY A 140 -7.73 18.51 -23.95
C GLY A 140 -7.76 17.56 -25.14
N GLU A 141 -6.63 16.96 -25.53
CA GLU A 141 -6.56 15.92 -26.56
C GLU A 141 -7.17 14.59 -26.06
N LEU A 142 -7.13 14.36 -24.74
CA LEU A 142 -7.76 13.22 -24.07
C LEU A 142 -8.80 13.70 -23.03
N PRO A 143 -9.89 12.95 -22.83
CA PRO A 143 -10.87 13.23 -21.77
C PRO A 143 -10.26 13.20 -20.36
N LYS A 144 -10.77 14.05 -19.47
CA LYS A 144 -10.29 14.22 -18.08
C LYS A 144 -10.60 13.02 -17.16
N ASP A 145 -11.51 12.15 -17.58
CA ASP A 145 -11.90 10.93 -16.89
C ASP A 145 -11.05 9.71 -17.29
N MET A 146 -10.09 9.88 -18.21
CA MET A 146 -9.15 8.83 -18.54
C MET A 146 -8.09 8.62 -17.45
N GLN A 147 -7.65 7.38 -17.32
CA GLN A 147 -6.52 6.97 -16.50
C GLN A 147 -5.57 6.10 -17.32
N ILE A 148 -4.29 6.10 -16.94
CA ILE A 148 -3.28 5.19 -17.48
C ILE A 148 -2.84 4.22 -16.39
N ALA A 149 -2.77 2.93 -16.71
CA ALA A 149 -2.37 1.88 -15.78
C ALA A 149 -1.19 1.05 -16.28
N THR A 150 -0.34 0.69 -15.32
CA THR A 150 0.76 -0.27 -15.41
C THR A 150 0.42 -1.51 -14.58
N VAL A 151 0.70 -2.70 -15.11
CA VAL A 151 0.77 -3.93 -14.32
C VAL A 151 2.24 -4.34 -14.18
N SER A 152 2.71 -4.50 -12.96
CA SER A 152 4.06 -4.97 -12.65
C SER A 152 3.95 -6.29 -11.87
N ASP A 153 4.15 -7.41 -12.55
CA ASP A 153 4.12 -8.73 -11.92
C ASP A 153 5.48 -9.13 -11.30
N TYR A 154 5.51 -10.31 -10.67
CA TYR A 154 6.72 -10.85 -10.08
C TYR A 154 7.62 -11.53 -11.13
N LEU A 155 8.93 -11.29 -11.01
CA LEU A 155 9.93 -11.84 -11.91
C LEU A 155 10.19 -13.33 -11.63
N THR A 156 9.79 -14.21 -12.55
CA THR A 156 9.93 -15.67 -12.41
C THR A 156 11.30 -16.23 -12.77
N THR A 157 12.19 -15.44 -13.38
CA THR A 157 13.47 -15.93 -13.94
C THR A 157 14.67 -15.80 -12.99
N THR A 158 14.47 -15.32 -11.77
CA THR A 158 15.55 -14.99 -10.82
C THR A 158 15.51 -15.93 -9.62
N SER A 159 16.68 -16.34 -9.11
CA SER A 159 16.76 -17.15 -7.89
C SER A 159 16.20 -16.39 -6.68
N GLU A 160 15.59 -17.07 -5.71
CA GLU A 160 15.00 -16.42 -4.53
C GLU A 160 16.02 -15.54 -3.79
N LYS A 161 17.26 -16.03 -3.63
CA LYS A 161 18.34 -15.28 -2.98
C LYS A 161 18.59 -13.95 -3.69
N GLN A 162 18.71 -13.98 -5.02
CA GLN A 162 18.95 -12.78 -5.81
C GLN A 162 17.73 -11.86 -5.85
N ALA A 163 16.52 -12.43 -5.86
CA ALA A 163 15.28 -11.68 -5.80
C ALA A 163 15.19 -10.88 -4.48
N ILE A 164 15.52 -11.53 -3.36
CA ILE A 164 15.63 -10.88 -2.04
C ILE A 164 16.72 -9.79 -2.07
N THR A 165 17.88 -10.07 -2.69
CA THR A 165 18.96 -9.10 -2.89
C THR A 165 18.60 -7.92 -3.79
N LEU A 166 17.44 -7.93 -4.45
CA LEU A 166 16.96 -6.82 -5.28
C LEU A 166 15.67 -6.19 -4.74
N GLY A 167 15.20 -6.62 -3.57
CA GLY A 167 13.99 -6.06 -2.96
C GLY A 167 12.69 -6.74 -3.37
N TYR A 168 12.73 -7.84 -4.14
CA TYR A 168 11.54 -8.59 -4.52
C TYR A 168 11.10 -9.54 -3.41
N ARG A 169 9.78 -9.79 -3.31
CA ARG A 169 9.20 -10.74 -2.35
C ARG A 169 8.90 -12.09 -3.01
N PRO A 170 9.85 -13.06 -3.04
CA PRO A 170 9.65 -14.34 -3.72
C PRO A 170 8.56 -15.20 -3.08
N TYR A 171 8.42 -15.16 -1.76
CA TYR A 171 7.61 -16.12 -1.02
C TYR A 171 6.11 -16.02 -1.35
N ASN A 172 5.61 -14.84 -1.74
CA ASN A 172 4.24 -14.63 -2.22
C ASN A 172 4.21 -14.11 -3.67
N LYS A 173 5.35 -14.10 -4.37
CA LYS A 173 5.51 -13.59 -5.75
C LYS A 173 4.75 -12.27 -5.94
N LYS A 174 5.08 -11.28 -5.12
CA LYS A 174 4.33 -10.02 -5.07
C LYS A 174 4.49 -9.21 -6.36
N GLY A 175 3.37 -8.73 -6.89
CA GLY A 175 3.27 -7.74 -7.94
C GLY A 175 2.32 -6.61 -7.55
N MET A 176 2.04 -5.72 -8.50
CA MET A 176 1.20 -4.54 -8.30
C MET A 176 0.49 -4.11 -9.58
N ILE A 177 -0.66 -3.48 -9.41
CA ILE A 177 -1.32 -2.70 -10.46
C ILE A 177 -1.33 -1.26 -10.01
N ARG A 178 -0.83 -0.36 -10.85
CA ARG A 178 -0.82 1.08 -10.61
C ARG A 178 -1.66 1.77 -11.66
N SER A 179 -2.44 2.76 -11.25
CA SER A 179 -3.15 3.66 -12.14
C SER A 179 -2.83 5.10 -11.81
N VAL A 180 -2.76 5.96 -12.82
CA VAL A 180 -2.48 7.38 -12.71
C VAL A 180 -3.60 8.17 -13.37
N LYS A 181 -4.06 9.20 -12.66
CA LYS A 181 -5.03 10.19 -13.12
C LYS A 181 -4.48 11.60 -12.89
N LEU A 182 -4.72 12.49 -13.86
CA LEU A 182 -4.44 13.91 -13.72
C LEU A 182 -5.70 14.67 -13.30
N VAL A 183 -5.63 15.41 -12.20
CA VAL A 183 -6.67 16.33 -11.76
C VAL A 183 -6.25 17.76 -12.13
N ASP A 184 -7.01 18.37 -13.04
CA ASP A 184 -6.86 19.77 -13.44
C ASP A 184 -7.73 20.67 -12.55
N HIS A 185 -7.10 21.63 -11.87
CA HIS A 185 -7.78 22.56 -10.95
C HIS A 185 -8.29 23.84 -11.61
N GLY A 186 -8.05 24.03 -12.92
CA GLY A 186 -8.56 25.16 -13.70
C GLY A 186 -7.80 26.48 -13.56
N ASP A 187 -6.72 26.52 -12.76
CA ASP A 187 -5.86 27.69 -12.59
C ASP A 187 -4.42 27.46 -13.09
N GLY A 188 -4.24 26.47 -13.98
CA GLY A 188 -2.93 26.09 -14.52
C GLY A 188 -2.11 25.20 -13.59
N THR A 189 -2.69 24.76 -12.46
CA THR A 189 -2.07 23.78 -11.57
C THR A 189 -2.80 22.44 -11.62
N TYR A 190 -2.06 21.39 -11.28
CA TYR A 190 -2.49 20.01 -11.39
C TYR A 190 -2.14 19.22 -10.13
N THR A 191 -2.86 18.12 -9.93
CA THR A 191 -2.50 17.05 -8.99
C THR A 191 -2.46 15.73 -9.74
N ARG A 192 -1.36 14.99 -9.63
CA ARG A 192 -1.28 13.60 -10.06
C ARG A 192 -1.80 12.71 -8.92
N LEU A 193 -2.88 11.99 -9.18
CA LEU A 193 -3.41 10.96 -8.31
C LEU A 193 -2.89 9.60 -8.79
N THR A 194 -2.12 8.91 -7.95
CA THR A 194 -1.60 7.57 -8.21
C THR A 194 -2.23 6.59 -7.25
N GLU A 195 -2.87 5.56 -7.79
CA GLU A 195 -3.51 4.49 -7.03
C GLU A 195 -2.79 3.18 -7.30
N GLN A 196 -2.42 2.45 -6.24
CA GLN A 196 -1.65 1.22 -6.37
C GLN A 196 -2.22 0.09 -5.52
N ILE A 197 -2.53 -1.05 -6.14
CA ILE A 197 -3.01 -2.25 -5.47
C ILE A 197 -1.93 -3.34 -5.47
N SER A 198 -1.67 -3.91 -4.30
CA SER A 198 -0.83 -5.09 -4.15
C SER A 198 -1.53 -6.38 -4.60
N ARG A 199 -0.80 -7.20 -5.36
CA ARG A 199 -1.25 -8.51 -5.86
C ARG A 199 -0.26 -9.59 -5.46
N SER A 200 -0.75 -10.65 -4.82
CA SER A 200 0.02 -11.87 -4.54
C SER A 200 -0.01 -12.82 -5.75
N ASN A 201 0.93 -13.76 -5.81
CA ASN A 201 1.06 -14.75 -6.89
C ASN A 201 0.98 -14.15 -8.29
N ALA A 202 1.55 -12.96 -8.44
CA ALA A 202 1.52 -12.20 -9.67
C ALA A 202 2.32 -12.94 -10.75
N ASP A 203 1.68 -13.30 -11.86
CA ASP A 203 2.30 -14.01 -12.98
C ASP A 203 2.17 -13.22 -14.28
N ALA A 204 3.30 -12.76 -14.79
CA ALA A 204 3.39 -12.02 -16.05
C ALA A 204 2.83 -12.81 -17.25
N CYS A 205 2.90 -14.15 -17.24
CA CYS A 205 2.31 -14.97 -18.30
C CYS A 205 0.78 -14.92 -18.28
N GLU A 206 0.16 -14.85 -17.10
CA GLU A 206 -1.29 -14.70 -16.98
C GLU A 206 -1.72 -13.30 -17.43
N THR A 207 -0.99 -12.27 -17.03
CA THR A 207 -1.26 -10.89 -17.45
C THR A 207 -1.09 -10.71 -18.96
N GLU A 208 -0.08 -11.33 -19.57
CA GLU A 208 0.09 -11.34 -21.03
C GLU A 208 -1.11 -11.97 -21.74
N ARG A 209 -1.67 -13.07 -21.21
CA ARG A 209 -2.90 -13.68 -21.76
C ARG A 209 -4.12 -12.79 -21.57
N PHE A 210 -4.21 -12.10 -20.42
CA PHE A 210 -5.26 -11.13 -20.15
C PHE A 210 -5.22 -9.98 -21.18
N PHE A 211 -4.04 -9.41 -21.43
CA PHE A 211 -3.83 -8.39 -22.44
C PHE A 211 -4.18 -8.89 -23.85
N ALA A 212 -3.72 -10.09 -24.23
CA ALA A 212 -4.05 -10.69 -25.52
C ALA A 212 -5.57 -10.83 -25.73
N ARG A 213 -6.32 -11.23 -24.69
CA ARG A 213 -7.80 -11.30 -24.74
C ARG A 213 -8.46 -9.95 -25.00
N HIS A 214 -7.84 -8.86 -24.54
CA HIS A 214 -8.28 -7.49 -24.77
C HIS A 214 -7.66 -6.85 -26.03
N LYS A 215 -6.99 -7.67 -26.87
CA LYS A 215 -6.28 -7.21 -28.08
C LYS A 215 -5.19 -6.17 -27.78
N ILE A 216 -4.65 -6.18 -26.55
CA ILE A 216 -3.47 -5.42 -26.16
C ILE A 216 -2.26 -6.30 -26.46
N HIS A 217 -1.35 -5.78 -27.27
CA HIS A 217 -0.18 -6.52 -27.70
C HIS A 217 0.96 -6.23 -26.72
N THR A 218 1.45 -7.25 -26.05
CA THR A 218 2.65 -7.16 -25.23
C THR A 218 3.88 -6.97 -26.09
N ARG A 219 4.91 -6.32 -25.53
CA ARG A 219 6.12 -5.95 -26.26
C ARG A 219 6.98 -7.16 -26.62
N ASN A 220 7.93 -7.01 -27.55
CA ASN A 220 8.98 -8.00 -27.72
C ASN A 220 10.03 -7.83 -26.61
N GLY A 221 10.07 -8.78 -25.68
CA GLY A 221 11.00 -8.78 -24.55
C GLY A 221 11.50 -10.18 -24.26
N LEU A 222 12.71 -10.27 -23.71
CA LEU A 222 13.36 -11.55 -23.38
C LEU A 222 12.56 -12.37 -22.36
N THR A 223 11.81 -11.72 -21.48
CA THR A 223 11.00 -12.35 -20.43
C THR A 223 9.61 -11.73 -20.40
N ALA A 224 8.59 -12.52 -19.98
CA ALA A 224 7.21 -12.04 -19.87
C ALA A 224 7.08 -10.83 -18.94
N ASP A 225 7.83 -10.80 -17.83
CA ASP A 225 7.87 -9.67 -16.89
C ASP A 225 8.23 -8.35 -17.58
N VAL A 226 9.32 -8.32 -18.35
CA VAL A 226 9.74 -7.11 -19.08
C VAL A 226 8.73 -6.72 -20.15
N ARG A 227 8.08 -7.70 -20.79
CA ARG A 227 7.03 -7.43 -21.78
C ARG A 227 5.82 -6.75 -21.15
N VAL A 228 5.34 -7.28 -20.02
CA VAL A 228 4.16 -6.79 -19.30
C VAL A 228 4.42 -5.42 -18.68
N LEU A 229 5.54 -5.26 -17.98
CA LEU A 229 5.95 -3.98 -17.36
C LEU A 229 5.97 -2.86 -18.42
N GLY A 230 6.62 -3.09 -19.56
CA GLY A 230 6.64 -2.12 -20.66
C GLY A 230 5.30 -1.89 -21.40
N THR A 231 4.20 -2.54 -21.02
CA THR A 231 2.88 -2.44 -21.67
C THR A 231 1.91 -1.69 -20.76
N GLN A 232 1.57 -0.44 -21.11
CA GLN A 232 0.58 0.35 -20.38
C GLN A 232 -0.78 0.37 -21.08
N THR A 233 -1.83 0.48 -20.27
CA THR A 233 -3.22 0.51 -20.75
C THR A 233 -3.90 1.80 -20.32
N ILE A 234 -4.79 2.31 -21.17
CA ILE A 234 -5.60 3.50 -20.91
C ILE A 234 -7.06 3.08 -20.84
N TYR A 235 -7.80 3.61 -19.88
CA TYR A 235 -9.22 3.36 -19.72
C TYR A 235 -9.93 4.60 -19.17
N SER A 236 -11.24 4.67 -19.38
CA SER A 236 -12.11 5.70 -18.81
C SER A 236 -12.72 5.24 -17.49
N GLU A 237 -12.89 6.17 -16.54
CA GLU A 237 -13.69 5.95 -15.33
C GLU A 237 -15.15 5.61 -15.63
N LEU A 238 -15.67 5.92 -16.82
CA LEU A 238 -17.02 5.53 -17.22
C LEU A 238 -17.10 4.02 -17.52
N ASP A 239 -16.03 3.44 -18.06
CA ASP A 239 -15.95 2.01 -18.39
C ASP A 239 -15.54 1.16 -17.17
N ILE A 240 -14.61 1.69 -16.37
CA ILE A 240 -14.11 1.05 -15.15
C ILE A 240 -14.35 2.00 -13.97
N THR A 241 -15.60 2.08 -13.52
CA THR A 241 -16.08 3.00 -12.47
C THR A 241 -15.40 2.86 -11.11
N GLU A 242 -14.74 1.73 -10.84
CA GLU A 242 -14.00 1.50 -9.60
C GLU A 242 -12.51 1.89 -9.72
N GLY A 243 -12.09 2.39 -10.88
CA GLY A 243 -10.69 2.72 -11.19
C GLY A 243 -9.79 1.48 -11.16
N VAL A 244 -8.62 1.62 -10.55
CA VAL A 244 -7.63 0.52 -10.43
C VAL A 244 -8.19 -0.71 -9.72
N VAL A 245 -9.14 -0.53 -8.78
CA VAL A 245 -9.84 -1.62 -8.08
C VAL A 245 -10.66 -2.46 -9.07
N GLY A 246 -11.32 -1.80 -10.02
CA GLY A 246 -12.11 -2.46 -11.07
C GLY A 246 -11.23 -3.19 -12.09
N LEU A 247 -10.03 -2.67 -12.36
CA LEU A 247 -9.02 -3.31 -13.18
C LEU A 247 -8.45 -4.57 -12.50
N MET A 248 -8.10 -4.47 -11.21
CA MET A 248 -7.66 -5.61 -10.39
C MET A 248 -8.70 -6.74 -10.37
N ARG A 249 -9.97 -6.38 -10.15
CA ARG A 249 -11.08 -7.33 -10.15
C ARG A 249 -11.25 -8.04 -11.50
N ARG A 250 -11.02 -7.35 -12.62
CA ARG A 250 -11.06 -7.95 -13.96
C ARG A 250 -9.91 -8.91 -14.20
N LEU A 251 -8.70 -8.54 -13.77
CA LEU A 251 -7.52 -9.40 -13.87
C LEU A 251 -7.72 -10.70 -13.06
N ASP A 252 -8.19 -10.60 -11.82
CA ASP A 252 -8.45 -11.78 -11.00
C ASP A 252 -9.57 -12.66 -11.55
N ARG A 253 -10.68 -12.08 -12.03
CA ARG A 253 -11.77 -12.84 -12.67
C ARG A 253 -11.28 -13.58 -13.91
N PHE A 254 -10.30 -13.03 -14.63
CA PHE A 254 -9.67 -13.71 -15.75
C PHE A 254 -8.85 -14.92 -15.30
N SER A 255 -8.11 -14.81 -14.19
CA SER A 255 -7.40 -15.94 -13.57
C SER A 255 -8.35 -16.99 -12.97
N GLY A 256 -9.49 -16.57 -12.40
CA GLY A 256 -10.53 -17.48 -11.93
C GLY A 256 -11.57 -16.81 -11.01
N ASN A 257 -12.79 -17.34 -10.98
CA ASN A 257 -13.89 -16.79 -10.16
C ASN A 257 -13.66 -16.91 -8.64
N ASN A 258 -12.74 -17.78 -8.21
CA ASN A 258 -12.35 -17.99 -6.83
C ASN A 258 -11.05 -17.25 -6.46
N ILE A 259 -10.59 -16.33 -7.30
CA ILE A 259 -9.36 -15.56 -7.09
C ILE A 259 -9.70 -14.14 -6.63
N ARG A 260 -8.95 -13.66 -5.64
CA ARG A 260 -8.96 -12.28 -5.15
C ARG A 260 -7.55 -11.88 -4.69
N TYR A 261 -7.11 -10.73 -5.16
CA TYR A 261 -5.77 -10.19 -5.03
C TYR A 261 -4.67 -11.18 -5.46
N GLY A 262 -4.96 -12.00 -6.48
CA GLY A 262 -4.11 -13.09 -6.96
C GLY A 262 -4.02 -14.33 -6.04
N GLU A 263 -4.85 -14.42 -5.01
CA GLU A 263 -4.93 -15.56 -4.09
C GLU A 263 -6.31 -16.23 -4.12
N VAL A 264 -6.41 -17.47 -3.65
CA VAL A 264 -7.70 -18.13 -3.44
C VAL A 264 -8.47 -17.39 -2.36
N ILE A 265 -9.74 -17.08 -2.66
CA ILE A 265 -10.64 -16.35 -1.75
C ILE A 265 -10.68 -17.02 -0.38
N ASN A 266 -10.51 -16.20 0.66
CA ASN A 266 -10.62 -16.60 2.06
C ASN A 266 -11.22 -15.47 2.92
N ASP A 267 -11.62 -15.81 4.15
CA ASP A 267 -12.34 -14.92 5.06
C ASP A 267 -11.53 -13.71 5.55
N SER A 268 -10.20 -13.72 5.41
CA SER A 268 -9.34 -12.60 5.83
C SER A 268 -9.17 -11.50 4.78
N GLN A 269 -9.59 -11.75 3.53
CA GLN A 269 -9.40 -10.79 2.43
C GLN A 269 -10.52 -9.74 2.38
N ILE A 270 -10.13 -8.48 2.24
CA ILE A 270 -11.07 -7.35 2.11
C ILE A 270 -11.84 -7.46 0.80
N ASP A 271 -13.14 -7.21 0.83
CA ASP A 271 -13.93 -7.13 -0.40
C ASP A 271 -13.54 -5.91 -1.25
N TYR A 272 -13.59 -6.04 -2.58
CA TYR A 272 -13.29 -4.94 -3.51
C TYR A 272 -14.07 -3.66 -3.18
N SER A 273 -15.34 -3.80 -2.78
CA SER A 273 -16.20 -2.66 -2.42
C SER A 273 -15.74 -1.90 -1.17
N GLN A 274 -14.95 -2.53 -0.31
CA GLN A 274 -14.46 -1.99 0.96
C GLN A 274 -12.98 -1.64 0.93
N LEU A 275 -12.25 -2.01 -0.14
CA LEU A 275 -10.80 -1.92 -0.20
C LEU A 275 -10.27 -0.50 0.02
N ARG A 276 -10.93 0.51 -0.55
CA ARG A 276 -10.55 1.93 -0.42
C ARG A 276 -10.67 2.41 1.03
N GLU A 277 -11.85 2.23 1.61
CA GLU A 277 -12.14 2.66 2.99
C GLU A 277 -11.23 1.95 3.99
N GLU A 278 -11.08 0.63 3.83
CA GLU A 278 -10.27 -0.17 4.74
C GLU A 278 -8.78 0.14 4.58
N SER A 279 -8.27 0.38 3.38
CA SER A 279 -6.87 0.76 3.18
C SER A 279 -6.57 2.13 3.77
N ALA A 280 -7.43 3.13 3.54
CA ALA A 280 -7.31 4.45 4.13
C ALA A 280 -7.39 4.40 5.67
N ARG A 281 -8.29 3.57 6.22
CA ARG A 281 -8.37 3.33 7.68
C ARG A 281 -7.03 2.80 8.20
N ARG A 282 -6.47 1.78 7.54
CA ARG A 282 -5.20 1.15 7.95
C ARG A 282 -4.04 2.13 7.92
N GLU A 283 -3.96 2.97 6.88
CA GLU A 283 -2.96 4.04 6.76
C GLU A 283 -3.12 5.08 7.90
N ASP A 284 -4.35 5.53 8.20
CA ASP A 284 -4.61 6.48 9.31
C ASP A 284 -4.18 5.91 10.68
N GLU A 285 -4.39 4.61 10.91
CA GLU A 285 -3.94 3.96 12.15
C GLU A 285 -2.42 4.00 12.32
N ALA A 286 -1.69 3.82 11.22
CA ALA A 286 -0.23 3.76 11.18
C ALA A 286 0.43 5.12 10.87
N GLU A 287 -0.32 6.21 10.73
CA GLU A 287 0.18 7.52 10.31
C GLU A 287 1.35 8.00 11.19
N CYS A 288 1.33 7.74 12.50
CA CYS A 288 2.44 8.11 13.39
C CYS A 288 3.78 7.48 12.99
N TYR A 289 3.75 6.26 12.45
CA TYR A 289 4.95 5.57 11.95
C TYR A 289 5.32 5.99 10.54
N ILE A 290 4.33 6.34 9.70
CA ILE A 290 4.57 6.94 8.38
C ILE A 290 5.33 8.27 8.55
N GLU A 291 4.86 9.14 9.45
CA GLU A 291 5.51 10.43 9.74
C GLU A 291 6.93 10.25 10.25
N ARG A 292 7.13 9.30 11.18
CA ARG A 292 8.47 9.01 11.73
C ARG A 292 9.44 8.52 10.65
N LEU A 293 9.00 7.61 9.79
CA LEU A 293 9.82 7.10 8.69
C LEU A 293 10.13 8.21 7.67
N ALA A 294 9.17 9.08 7.37
CA ALA A 294 9.36 10.21 6.47
C ALA A 294 10.43 11.18 7.02
N GLU A 295 10.35 11.54 8.31
CA GLU A 295 11.34 12.38 8.98
C GLU A 295 12.73 11.74 9.00
N TYR A 296 12.79 10.43 9.30
CA TYR A 296 14.04 9.69 9.29
C TYR A 296 14.67 9.62 7.89
N THR A 297 13.86 9.35 6.86
CA THR A 297 14.32 9.28 5.47
C THR A 297 14.88 10.63 5.02
N LYS A 298 14.17 11.73 5.33
CA LYS A 298 14.67 13.09 5.06
C LYS A 298 15.99 13.37 5.77
N LEU A 299 16.17 12.92 7.01
CA LEU A 299 17.41 13.08 7.76
C LEU A 299 18.58 12.36 7.07
N ILE A 300 18.41 11.10 6.66
CA ILE A 300 19.48 10.32 6.03
C ILE A 300 19.75 10.77 4.58
N ASP A 301 18.73 11.23 3.83
CA ASP A 301 18.91 11.82 2.50
C ASP A 301 19.78 13.08 2.58
N ASN A 302 19.55 13.94 3.58
CA ASN A 302 20.40 15.10 3.83
C ASN A 302 21.84 14.71 4.16
N LYS A 303 22.04 13.68 4.99
CA LYS A 303 23.38 13.16 5.32
C LYS A 303 24.10 12.57 4.11
N LEU A 304 23.37 11.91 3.21
CA LEU A 304 23.92 11.41 1.95
C LEU A 304 24.33 12.59 1.06
N HIS A 305 23.49 13.62 0.96
CA HIS A 305 23.76 14.82 0.18
C HIS A 305 24.96 15.63 0.70
N THR A 306 25.12 15.74 2.03
CA THR A 306 26.28 16.40 2.65
C THR A 306 27.55 15.55 2.66
N GLY A 307 27.47 14.29 2.22
CA GLY A 307 28.60 13.36 2.21
C GLY A 307 28.97 12.81 3.59
N GLU A 308 28.13 13.00 4.60
CA GLU A 308 28.32 12.43 5.94
C GLU A 308 28.19 10.90 5.94
N ILE A 309 27.36 10.36 5.06
CA ILE A 309 27.18 8.93 4.81
C ILE A 309 27.27 8.64 3.31
N ASN A 310 27.67 7.42 2.94
CA ASN A 310 27.64 6.95 1.57
C ASN A 310 26.32 6.20 1.26
N SER A 311 26.10 5.84 -0.01
CA SER A 311 24.85 5.16 -0.43
C SER A 311 24.63 3.80 0.22
N VAL A 312 25.69 3.06 0.56
CA VAL A 312 25.59 1.76 1.24
C VAL A 312 25.04 1.96 2.64
N GLN A 313 25.64 2.90 3.39
CA GLN A 313 25.22 3.24 4.75
C GLN A 313 23.80 3.79 4.78
N HIS A 314 23.44 4.64 3.82
CA HIS A 314 22.09 5.18 3.69
C HIS A 314 21.06 4.05 3.56
N ASN A 315 21.28 3.12 2.63
CA ASN A 315 20.38 1.98 2.41
C ASN A 315 20.25 1.09 3.65
N GLU A 316 21.36 0.78 4.32
CA GLU A 316 21.34 -0.06 5.52
C GLU A 316 20.57 0.59 6.69
N LEU A 317 20.76 1.90 6.90
CA LEU A 317 20.06 2.65 7.94
C LEU A 317 18.56 2.70 7.67
N LEU A 318 18.17 3.00 6.43
CA LEU A 318 16.77 3.05 6.02
C LEU A 318 16.09 1.68 6.21
N GLN A 319 16.75 0.61 5.78
CA GLN A 319 16.22 -0.75 5.92
C GLN A 319 16.00 -1.14 7.38
N LYS A 320 16.96 -0.82 8.25
CA LYS A 320 16.87 -1.15 9.67
C LYS A 320 15.73 -0.39 10.35
N GLU A 321 15.55 0.89 10.02
CA GLU A 321 14.44 1.69 10.55
C GLU A 321 13.08 1.14 10.08
N ILE A 322 12.96 0.84 8.77
CA ILE A 322 11.73 0.24 8.22
C ILE A 322 11.41 -1.08 8.92
N LEU A 323 12.39 -1.98 9.08
CA LEU A 323 12.19 -3.26 9.76
C LEU A 323 11.68 -3.08 11.20
N ASN A 324 12.28 -2.15 11.95
CA ASN A 324 11.87 -1.88 13.32
C ASN A 324 10.46 -1.27 13.39
N ILE A 325 10.11 -0.37 12.47
CA ILE A 325 8.77 0.19 12.36
C ILE A 325 7.75 -0.90 12.00
N LEU A 326 8.06 -1.79 11.06
CA LEU A 326 7.18 -2.91 10.70
C LEU A 326 6.96 -3.86 11.88
N ARG A 327 8.02 -4.18 12.64
CA ARG A 327 7.94 -4.92 13.90
C ARG A 327 7.01 -4.23 14.89
N ALA A 328 7.13 -2.90 15.02
CA ALA A 328 6.29 -2.14 15.93
C ALA A 328 4.82 -2.12 15.49
N ILE A 329 4.54 -1.88 14.20
CA ILE A 329 3.18 -1.97 13.63
C ILE A 329 2.59 -3.37 13.82
N CYS A 330 3.33 -4.42 13.50
CA CYS A 330 2.87 -5.80 13.71
C CYS A 330 2.68 -6.16 15.19
N THR A 331 3.30 -5.44 16.11
CA THR A 331 3.04 -5.59 17.55
C THR A 331 1.75 -4.89 17.97
N MET A 332 1.47 -3.70 17.41
CA MET A 332 0.21 -2.98 17.64
C MET A 332 -0.97 -3.69 16.95
N ARG A 333 -0.73 -4.29 15.79
CA ARG A 333 -1.69 -4.98 14.91
C ARG A 333 -1.12 -6.31 14.41
N PRO A 334 -1.20 -7.38 15.24
CA PRO A 334 -0.63 -8.71 14.91
C PRO A 334 -1.22 -9.38 13.68
N ASP A 335 -2.38 -8.92 13.20
CA ASP A 335 -3.00 -9.38 11.96
C ASP A 335 -2.10 -9.18 10.73
N TYR A 336 -1.25 -8.16 10.73
CA TYR A 336 -0.26 -7.97 9.65
C TYR A 336 0.93 -8.92 9.71
N ALA A 337 1.23 -9.53 10.87
CA ALA A 337 2.47 -10.26 11.05
C ALA A 337 2.59 -11.47 10.11
N LYS A 338 1.46 -12.13 9.81
CA LYS A 338 1.43 -13.26 8.87
C LYS A 338 1.85 -12.84 7.46
N ASP A 339 1.33 -11.70 7.01
CA ASP A 339 1.58 -11.17 5.67
C ASP A 339 2.96 -10.50 5.56
N CYS A 340 3.40 -9.85 6.63
CA CYS A 340 4.67 -9.13 6.70
C CYS A 340 5.86 -10.10 6.87
N PHE A 341 5.78 -10.99 7.86
CA PHE A 341 6.89 -11.83 8.33
C PHE A 341 6.65 -13.34 8.17
N GLY A 342 5.48 -13.76 7.70
CA GLY A 342 5.12 -15.17 7.52
C GLY A 342 4.34 -15.78 8.69
N GLU A 343 3.72 -16.93 8.43
CA GLU A 343 2.86 -17.65 9.39
C GLU A 343 3.61 -17.99 10.70
N ASP A 344 4.87 -18.42 10.61
CA ASP A 344 5.65 -18.87 11.77
C ASP A 344 5.91 -17.74 12.78
N ALA A 345 6.08 -16.51 12.29
CA ALA A 345 6.30 -15.34 13.12
C ALA A 345 5.00 -14.83 13.79
N HIS A 346 3.82 -15.17 13.26
CA HIS A 346 2.54 -14.58 13.70
C HIS A 346 2.30 -14.75 15.21
N LYS A 347 2.61 -15.93 15.79
CA LYS A 347 2.44 -16.19 17.23
C LYS A 347 3.38 -15.35 18.11
N THR A 348 4.59 -15.06 17.63
CA THR A 348 5.54 -14.17 18.30
C THR A 348 4.92 -12.79 18.47
N TYR A 349 4.35 -12.23 17.39
CA TYR A 349 3.71 -10.92 17.41
C TYR A 349 2.43 -10.89 18.26
N GLN A 350 1.64 -11.96 18.28
CA GLN A 350 0.50 -12.07 19.19
C GLN A 350 0.92 -12.02 20.67
N THR A 351 2.06 -12.63 21.00
CA THR A 351 2.61 -12.66 22.37
C THR A 351 3.22 -11.31 22.74
N ALA A 352 4.03 -10.73 21.85
CA ALA A 352 4.60 -9.39 22.02
C ALA A 352 3.51 -8.32 22.19
N ALA A 353 2.40 -8.43 21.45
CA ALA A 353 1.24 -7.55 21.60
C ALA A 353 0.60 -7.64 22.99
N GLN A 354 0.60 -8.81 23.63
CA GLN A 354 0.10 -8.97 24.99
C GLN A 354 1.04 -8.30 26.00
N MET A 355 2.35 -8.44 25.82
CA MET A 355 3.37 -7.78 26.64
C MET A 355 3.25 -6.25 26.53
N ALA A 356 3.21 -5.73 25.30
CA ALA A 356 3.04 -4.29 25.04
C ALA A 356 1.73 -3.76 25.64
N ALA A 357 0.62 -4.48 25.49
CA ALA A 357 -0.67 -4.10 26.09
C ALA A 357 -0.65 -4.07 27.63
N SER A 358 0.27 -4.80 28.27
CA SER A 358 0.49 -4.75 29.72
C SER A 358 1.45 -3.65 30.18
N GLY A 359 1.97 -2.85 29.24
CA GLY A 359 2.95 -1.79 29.51
C GLY A 359 4.41 -2.21 29.32
N ASP A 360 4.68 -3.48 29.01
CA ASP A 360 6.02 -4.04 28.90
C ASP A 360 6.57 -3.98 27.47
N ALA A 361 6.88 -2.77 27.01
CA ALA A 361 7.48 -2.55 25.69
C ALA A 361 8.88 -3.18 25.55
N THR A 362 9.66 -3.21 26.64
CA THR A 362 11.01 -3.78 26.62
C THR A 362 10.97 -5.31 26.51
N GLY A 363 10.10 -5.97 27.28
CA GLY A 363 9.87 -7.41 27.16
C GLY A 363 9.30 -7.81 25.81
N ALA A 364 8.35 -7.03 25.27
CA ALA A 364 7.84 -7.23 23.92
C ALA A 364 8.95 -7.16 22.86
N ALA A 365 9.82 -6.15 22.90
CA ALA A 365 10.95 -6.03 21.99
C ALA A 365 11.92 -7.21 22.12
N GLY A 366 12.32 -7.56 23.35
CA GLY A 366 13.22 -8.68 23.60
C GLY A 366 12.64 -10.02 23.15
N HIS A 367 11.33 -10.21 23.25
CA HIS A 367 10.63 -11.40 22.76
C HIS A 367 10.69 -11.50 21.23
N ILE A 368 10.48 -10.40 20.51
CA ILE A 368 10.58 -10.35 19.04
C ILE A 368 12.02 -10.64 18.61
N GLU A 369 13.00 -9.95 19.20
CA GLU A 369 14.41 -10.12 18.85
C GLU A 369 14.89 -11.57 19.06
N SER A 370 14.48 -12.20 20.17
CA SER A 370 14.82 -13.59 20.50
C SER A 370 14.18 -14.63 19.56
N ASN A 371 13.14 -14.25 18.81
CA ASN A 371 12.42 -15.11 17.88
C ASN A 371 12.52 -14.61 16.43
N SER A 372 13.46 -13.71 16.15
CA SER A 372 13.68 -13.11 14.81
C SER A 372 14.01 -14.17 13.74
N ASN A 373 14.55 -15.32 14.13
CA ASN A 373 14.80 -16.46 13.24
C ASN A 373 13.52 -17.09 12.66
N LEU A 374 12.33 -16.77 13.20
CA LEU A 374 11.05 -17.20 12.66
C LEU A 374 10.50 -16.22 11.62
N GLU A 375 11.10 -15.03 11.49
CA GLU A 375 10.69 -14.03 10.52
C GLU A 375 11.23 -14.39 9.12
N LYS A 376 10.34 -14.38 8.12
CA LYS A 376 10.77 -14.31 6.73
C LYS A 376 11.35 -12.92 6.46
N THR A 377 12.35 -12.86 5.59
CA THR A 377 12.98 -11.61 5.18
C THR A 377 11.94 -10.66 4.57
N VAL A 378 11.77 -9.49 5.19
CA VAL A 378 11.00 -8.40 4.60
C VAL A 378 11.77 -7.88 3.40
N THR A 379 11.10 -7.77 2.26
CA THR A 379 11.69 -7.22 1.04
C THR A 379 10.88 -6.01 0.62
N LEU A 380 11.61 -4.92 0.35
CA LEU A 380 11.09 -3.61 -0.05
C LEU A 380 11.56 -3.38 -1.48
N CYS A 381 10.69 -2.94 -2.38
CA CYS A 381 11.05 -2.73 -3.78
C CYS A 381 12.33 -1.89 -3.92
N GLY A 382 13.38 -2.46 -4.52
CA GLY A 382 14.67 -1.78 -4.76
C GLY A 382 15.66 -1.75 -3.59
N MET A 383 15.36 -2.37 -2.44
CA MET A 383 16.25 -2.41 -1.27
C MET A 383 16.37 -3.83 -0.71
N SER A 384 17.59 -4.34 -0.61
CA SER A 384 17.86 -5.65 -0.02
C SER A 384 18.63 -5.62 1.28
N ILE A 385 18.24 -6.51 2.18
CA ILE A 385 18.84 -6.68 3.50
C ILE A 385 20.16 -7.47 3.39
N SER A 386 21.24 -6.91 3.93
CA SER A 386 22.33 -7.70 4.52
C SER A 386 22.69 -7.13 5.88
N GLU A 387 22.47 -7.91 6.95
CA GLU A 387 22.59 -7.49 8.36
C GLU A 387 24.02 -7.16 8.84
N LYS A 388 25.05 -7.15 7.98
CA LYS A 388 26.44 -7.27 8.45
C LYS A 388 27.35 -6.03 8.46
N GLU A 389 26.99 -4.85 7.94
CA GLU A 389 28.00 -3.77 7.84
C GLU A 389 27.62 -2.35 8.36
N ALA A 390 26.40 -2.15 8.88
CA ALA A 390 25.90 -0.79 9.20
C ALA A 390 26.35 -0.13 10.52
N ALA A 391 27.06 -0.83 11.42
CA ALA A 391 27.11 -0.44 12.83
C ALA A 391 28.16 0.62 13.25
N GLN A 392 28.96 1.21 12.35
CA GLN A 392 30.22 1.85 12.77
C GLN A 392 30.33 3.38 12.86
N LYS A 393 29.34 4.23 12.54
CA LYS A 393 29.56 5.71 12.57
C LYS A 393 28.43 6.62 13.09
N GLY A 394 27.61 6.15 14.03
CA GLY A 394 26.90 7.08 14.94
C GLY A 394 25.58 7.68 14.47
N VAL A 395 24.93 7.13 13.44
CA VAL A 395 23.48 7.31 13.22
C VAL A 395 22.77 6.14 13.88
N GLN A 396 22.03 6.41 14.96
CA GLN A 396 21.27 5.39 15.67
C GLN A 396 19.85 5.35 15.08
N THR A 397 19.44 4.19 14.60
CA THR A 397 18.02 3.85 14.44
C THR A 397 17.38 3.76 15.81
N ASP A 398 16.09 4.08 15.92
CA ASP A 398 15.40 3.84 17.18
C ASP A 398 15.42 2.35 17.52
N ASN A 399 15.67 2.05 18.78
CA ASN A 399 15.50 0.67 19.24
C ASN A 399 14.01 0.31 19.24
N LEU A 400 13.71 -0.97 19.05
CA LEU A 400 12.33 -1.44 18.92
C LEU A 400 11.49 -1.09 20.14
N ALA A 401 12.05 -1.16 21.36
CA ALA A 401 11.31 -0.80 22.58
C ALA A 401 10.85 0.67 22.59
N THR A 402 11.63 1.59 22.01
CA THR A 402 11.27 3.01 21.88
C THR A 402 10.13 3.18 20.88
N LEU A 403 10.20 2.49 19.74
CA LEU A 403 9.14 2.50 18.74
C LEU A 403 7.84 1.88 19.26
N LEU A 404 7.93 0.84 20.09
CA LEU A 404 6.77 0.22 20.75
C LEU A 404 6.12 1.17 21.75
N LYS A 405 6.91 1.85 22.61
CA LYS A 405 6.37 2.88 23.52
C LYS A 405 5.69 4.00 22.74
N TYR A 406 6.33 4.49 21.69
CA TYR A 406 5.76 5.50 20.81
C TYR A 406 4.43 5.05 20.19
N GLY A 407 4.35 3.81 19.69
CA GLY A 407 3.12 3.22 19.17
C GLY A 407 2.03 3.11 20.21
N MET A 408 2.35 2.65 21.41
CA MET A 408 1.39 2.57 22.52
C MET A 408 0.77 3.93 22.88
N GLU A 409 1.48 5.03 22.63
CA GLU A 409 1.01 6.40 22.89
C GLU A 409 0.27 7.04 21.70
N LYS A 410 0.68 6.73 20.47
CA LYS A 410 0.32 7.50 19.26
C LYS A 410 -0.42 6.72 18.19
N PHE A 411 -0.28 5.39 18.16
CA PHE A 411 -0.94 4.56 17.16
C PHE A 411 -2.45 4.65 17.35
N LYS A 412 -3.16 5.13 16.32
CA LYS A 412 -4.61 5.32 16.43
C LYS A 412 -5.28 3.96 16.35
N THR A 413 -5.66 3.40 17.47
CA THR A 413 -6.48 2.20 17.55
C THR A 413 -7.94 2.62 17.62
N ARG A 414 -8.71 2.49 16.52
CA ARG A 414 -10.17 2.56 16.65
C ARG A 414 -10.69 1.21 17.13
N THR A 415 -10.92 1.12 18.44
CA THR A 415 -11.85 0.19 19.06
C THR A 415 -11.59 -1.31 18.88
N GLY A 416 -10.97 -1.93 19.88
CA GLY A 416 -10.97 -3.39 20.00
C GLY A 416 -12.37 -3.94 20.33
N ARG A 417 -12.74 -5.09 19.73
CA ARG A 417 -13.79 -5.96 20.28
C ARG A 417 -13.19 -6.83 21.38
N CYS A 418 -13.94 -7.01 22.47
CA CYS A 418 -13.55 -7.89 23.56
C CYS A 418 -13.16 -9.30 23.04
N ARG A 419 -11.99 -9.82 23.46
CA ARG A 419 -11.45 -11.15 23.05
C ARG A 419 -12.26 -12.36 23.56
N VAL A 420 -13.36 -12.12 24.27
CA VAL A 420 -14.26 -13.17 24.77
C VAL A 420 -15.56 -13.06 23.97
N PRO A 421 -15.87 -14.01 23.06
CA PRO A 421 -17.09 -13.99 22.26
C PRO A 421 -18.37 -13.90 23.11
N GLU A 422 -18.31 -14.38 24.35
CA GLU A 422 -19.42 -14.38 25.31
C GLU A 422 -19.48 -13.13 26.20
N CYS A 423 -18.66 -12.10 25.95
CA CYS A 423 -18.61 -10.91 26.80
C CYS A 423 -19.98 -10.17 26.84
N PRO A 424 -20.57 -9.93 28.02
CA PRO A 424 -21.88 -9.31 28.16
C PRO A 424 -21.92 -7.78 28.07
N SER A 425 -20.79 -7.15 27.73
CA SER A 425 -20.69 -5.72 27.42
C SER A 425 -19.37 -5.43 26.70
N PRO A 426 -19.22 -5.77 25.41
CA PRO A 426 -18.05 -5.31 24.66
C PRO A 426 -18.23 -3.80 24.45
N LYS A 427 -17.73 -2.99 25.40
CA LYS A 427 -17.50 -1.59 25.08
C LYS A 427 -16.29 -1.54 24.13
N PRO A 428 -16.33 -0.68 23.11
CA PRO A 428 -15.14 -0.38 22.32
C PRO A 428 -14.05 0.12 23.27
N THR A 429 -12.83 -0.41 23.15
CA THR A 429 -11.68 0.05 23.95
C THR A 429 -10.55 0.47 23.05
N ASP A 430 -9.91 1.58 23.44
CA ASP A 430 -8.78 2.16 22.69
C ASP A 430 -7.48 1.40 22.98
N VAL A 431 -7.35 0.69 24.12
CA VAL A 431 -6.23 -0.22 24.39
C VAL A 431 -6.71 -1.45 25.17
N GLY A 432 -6.39 -2.65 24.70
CA GLY A 432 -6.46 -3.87 25.51
C GLY A 432 -7.86 -4.29 26.00
N PRO A 433 -7.92 -5.27 26.94
CA PRO A 433 -9.17 -5.76 27.54
C PRO A 433 -9.94 -4.64 28.24
N CYS A 434 -11.27 -4.56 28.05
CA CYS A 434 -12.11 -3.55 28.71
C CYS A 434 -12.07 -3.60 30.24
N ASP A 435 -12.56 -2.55 30.91
CA ASP A 435 -12.64 -2.47 32.38
C ASP A 435 -13.25 -3.74 33.00
N VAL A 436 -14.25 -4.34 32.35
CA VAL A 436 -14.86 -5.60 32.81
C VAL A 436 -13.87 -6.76 32.72
N CYS A 437 -13.09 -6.82 31.65
CA CYS A 437 -12.07 -7.84 31.47
C CYS A 437 -10.91 -7.67 32.46
N MET A 438 -10.44 -6.44 32.70
CA MET A 438 -9.35 -6.16 33.64
C MET A 438 -9.76 -6.30 35.12
N ILE A 439 -10.90 -5.75 35.51
CA ILE A 439 -11.33 -5.69 36.92
C ILE A 439 -11.99 -7.00 37.37
N TYR A 440 -12.65 -7.73 36.46
CA TYR A 440 -13.49 -8.87 36.83
C TYR A 440 -13.08 -10.21 36.22
N CYS A 441 -12.73 -10.26 34.93
CA CYS A 441 -12.45 -11.53 34.26
C CYS A 441 -11.01 -12.02 34.48
N GLN A 442 -10.01 -11.14 34.31
CA GLN A 442 -8.59 -11.48 34.39
C GLN A 442 -8.19 -12.01 35.79
N PRO A 443 -8.56 -11.38 36.93
CA PRO A 443 -8.15 -11.85 38.25
C PRO A 443 -8.73 -13.22 38.64
N ARG A 444 -9.81 -13.65 37.98
CA ARG A 444 -10.41 -14.97 38.18
C ARG A 444 -9.82 -16.00 37.23
N PHE A 445 -9.53 -15.59 36.00
CA PHE A 445 -8.81 -16.45 35.06
C PHE A 445 -7.42 -16.81 35.61
N ASP A 446 -6.68 -15.83 36.15
CA ASP A 446 -5.35 -16.03 36.73
C ASP A 446 -5.36 -16.96 37.96
N LYS A 447 -6.53 -17.14 38.59
CA LYS A 447 -6.78 -18.10 39.69
C LYS A 447 -7.24 -19.48 39.19
N GLY A 448 -7.16 -19.75 37.89
CA GLY A 448 -7.51 -21.03 37.27
C GLY A 448 -9.00 -21.20 36.93
N HIS A 449 -9.82 -20.14 36.99
CA HIS A 449 -11.24 -20.25 36.65
C HIS A 449 -11.50 -20.18 35.14
N ASN A 450 -12.38 -21.05 34.64
CA ASN A 450 -12.78 -21.08 33.24
C ASN A 450 -13.54 -19.81 32.79
N ILE A 451 -13.10 -19.20 31.69
CA ILE A 451 -13.62 -17.94 31.12
C ILE A 451 -15.13 -17.99 30.85
N SER A 452 -15.65 -19.09 30.29
CA SER A 452 -17.08 -19.26 29.98
C SER A 452 -17.95 -19.43 31.24
N LYS A 453 -17.40 -19.86 32.38
CA LYS A 453 -18.10 -19.83 33.67
C LYS A 453 -18.11 -18.41 34.26
N ILE A 454 -17.01 -17.67 34.14
CA ILE A 454 -16.91 -16.27 34.60
C ILE A 454 -17.92 -15.38 33.85
N ALA A 455 -18.02 -15.52 32.53
CA ALA A 455 -18.94 -14.77 31.69
C ALA A 455 -20.42 -15.04 32.04
N ARG A 456 -20.78 -16.29 32.32
CA ARG A 456 -22.14 -16.69 32.76
C ARG A 456 -22.51 -16.09 34.12
N SER A 457 -21.60 -16.14 35.09
CA SER A 457 -21.82 -15.56 36.42
C SER A 457 -22.01 -14.04 36.36
N TYR A 458 -21.23 -13.34 35.54
CA TYR A 458 -21.40 -11.90 35.37
C TYR A 458 -22.74 -11.54 34.71
N ARG A 459 -23.19 -12.30 33.69
CA ARG A 459 -24.53 -12.13 33.09
C ARG A 459 -25.64 -12.29 34.12
N ALA A 460 -25.54 -13.31 34.99
CA ALA A 460 -26.51 -13.53 36.06
C ALA A 460 -26.53 -12.35 37.05
N ILE A 461 -25.37 -11.89 37.50
CA ILE A 461 -25.24 -10.75 38.43
C ILE A 461 -25.78 -9.45 37.79
N LYS A 462 -25.45 -9.17 36.51
CA LYS A 462 -25.97 -8.00 35.79
C LYS A 462 -27.48 -8.06 35.58
N LYS A 463 -28.05 -9.25 35.38
CA LYS A 463 -29.50 -9.47 35.27
C LYS A 463 -30.19 -9.24 36.63
N ILE A 464 -29.58 -9.70 37.72
CA ILE A 464 -30.03 -9.44 39.09
C ILE A 464 -29.94 -7.94 39.42
N ALA A 465 -28.81 -7.30 39.14
CA ALA A 465 -28.61 -5.87 39.36
C ALA A 465 -29.58 -5.01 38.53
N LYS A 466 -29.80 -5.33 37.24
CA LYS A 466 -30.83 -4.68 36.43
C LYS A 466 -32.23 -4.89 36.99
N SER A 467 -32.55 -6.08 37.50
CA SER A 467 -33.85 -6.35 38.12
C SER A 467 -34.03 -5.61 39.45
N ALA A 468 -32.96 -5.38 40.22
CA ALA A 468 -32.96 -4.60 41.44
C ALA A 468 -33.13 -3.09 41.16
N ILE A 469 -32.44 -2.56 40.13
CA ILE A 469 -32.59 -1.17 39.67
C ILE A 469 -34.00 -0.94 39.08
N LYS A 470 -34.54 -1.92 38.35
CA LYS A 470 -35.91 -1.83 37.81
C LYS A 470 -36.97 -1.86 38.92
N LYS A 471 -36.71 -2.58 40.02
CA LYS A 471 -37.53 -2.56 41.25
C LYS A 471 -37.38 -1.26 42.05
N SER A 472 -36.21 -0.63 42.06
CA SER A 472 -36.00 0.66 42.73
C SER A 472 -36.59 1.84 41.94
N THR A 473 -36.57 1.76 40.60
CA THR A 473 -37.18 2.77 39.71
C THR A 473 -38.69 2.59 39.55
N SER A 474 -39.24 1.39 39.69
CA SER A 474 -40.69 1.17 39.73
C SER A 474 -41.36 1.64 41.03
N ASN A 475 -40.58 1.94 42.08
CA ASN A 475 -41.08 2.49 43.35
C ASN A 475 -41.00 4.02 43.44
N ILE A 476 -40.57 4.71 42.38
CA ILE A 476 -40.66 6.17 42.28
C ILE A 476 -41.79 6.49 41.28
N TYR A 477 -43.02 6.35 41.76
CA TYR A 477 -44.20 6.92 41.13
C TYR A 477 -44.27 8.40 41.54
N TRP A 478 -44.00 9.31 40.61
CA TRP A 478 -44.47 10.69 40.70
C TRP A 478 -45.46 10.92 39.55
N PRO A 479 -46.69 11.37 39.84
CA PRO A 479 -47.75 11.45 38.84
C PRO A 479 -47.70 12.82 38.17
N PHE A 480 -47.21 12.91 36.93
CA PHE A 480 -47.62 13.98 36.03
C PHE A 480 -47.77 13.42 34.61
N SER A 481 -49.04 13.23 34.27
CA SER A 481 -49.55 12.94 32.94
C SER A 481 -49.33 14.14 32.00
N PHE A 482 -48.70 13.90 30.86
CA PHE A 482 -48.99 14.67 29.65
C PHE A 482 -49.53 13.71 28.58
N ASN A 483 -50.86 13.68 28.50
CA ASN A 483 -51.61 13.02 27.44
C ASN A 483 -51.28 13.69 26.09
N LYS A 484 -50.80 12.92 25.12
CA LYS A 484 -51.01 13.23 23.70
C LYS A 484 -52.31 12.57 23.28
N SER A 485 -53.37 13.36 23.14
CA SER A 485 -54.62 12.98 22.49
C SER A 485 -54.68 13.64 21.12
N SER A 486 -54.92 12.82 20.10
CA SER A 486 -55.29 13.18 18.73
C SER A 486 -56.72 13.73 18.66
N LYS A 487 -56.95 14.80 17.90
CA LYS A 487 -57.93 14.85 16.78
C LYS A 487 -58.04 16.25 16.16
N HIS A 488 -58.31 16.20 14.86
CA HIS A 488 -58.72 17.27 13.94
C HIS A 488 -59.67 18.33 14.50
N GLU A 489 -59.57 19.56 14.00
CA GLU A 489 -60.69 20.27 13.37
C GLU A 489 -60.21 21.43 12.49
N ASN A 490 -60.88 21.58 11.35
CA ASN A 490 -60.72 22.64 10.35
C ASN A 490 -61.32 23.98 10.82
N ILE A 491 -61.14 25.02 9.99
CA ILE A 491 -61.88 26.30 9.93
C ILE A 491 -61.29 27.34 10.91
N LYS A 492 -60.77 28.52 10.52
CA LYS A 492 -60.89 29.38 9.34
C LYS A 492 -59.62 30.21 9.18
#